data_AF-A0A016UWD1-F1
#
_entry.id   AF-A0A016UWD1-F1
#
_cell.length_a   1.000
_cell.length_b   1.000
_cell.length_c   1.000
_cell.angle_alpha   90.00
_cell.angle_beta   90.00
_cell.angle_gamma   90.00
#
_symmetry.space_group_name_H-M   'P 1'
#
loop_
_entity.id
_entity.type
_entity.pdbx_description
1 polymer ?
#
loop_
_entity_poly.entity_id
_entity_poly.type
_entity_poly.pdbx_seq_one_letter_code
_entity_poly.pdbx_strand_id
1 'polypeptide(L)'
;MFASRSNGSECLNTVECYDPTVNRWFSIAPMKVARKGLSVVAYDNVIYAISGENDSTTLCSMEVYREDADEWEFSAYLQTGRKEFGAAVVPVSIDQLSKM
;
A
#
# COMPACT_ATOMS: atom_id res chain seq x y z
N MET A 1 -3.42 -9.89 -4.74
CA MET A 1 -2.33 -10.05 -3.76
C MET A 1 -1.12 -9.37 -4.37
N PHE A 2 -0.49 -8.40 -3.71
CA PHE A 2 0.69 -7.71 -4.26
C PHE A 2 1.92 -8.42 -3.71
N ALA A 3 2.64 -9.14 -4.54
CA ALA A 3 3.93 -9.71 -4.17
C ALA A 3 5.01 -8.78 -4.72
N SER A 4 5.85 -8.20 -3.85
CA SER A 4 7.10 -7.60 -4.30
C SER A 4 8.13 -8.72 -4.44
N ARG A 5 8.74 -8.85 -5.62
CA ARG A 5 9.81 -9.82 -5.85
C ARG A 5 11.08 -9.39 -5.11
N SER A 6 11.24 -9.76 -3.84
CA SER A 6 12.39 -9.36 -3.03
C SER A 6 13.70 -10.00 -3.51
N ASN A 7 14.61 -9.19 -4.06
CA ASN A 7 15.99 -9.58 -4.38
C ASN A 7 16.91 -9.46 -3.14
N GLY A 8 16.45 -9.95 -1.98
CA GLY A 8 17.32 -10.29 -0.84
C GLY A 8 17.66 -9.20 0.19
N SER A 9 17.50 -7.89 -0.09
CA SER A 9 17.61 -6.84 0.96
C SER A 9 17.07 -5.46 0.59
N GLU A 10 16.90 -5.19 -0.70
CA GLU A 10 16.55 -3.86 -1.24
C GLU A 10 15.06 -3.56 -1.10
N CYS A 11 14.75 -2.30 -0.82
CA CYS A 11 13.38 -1.81 -0.90
C CYS A 11 12.96 -1.74 -2.37
N LEU A 12 11.72 -2.15 -2.67
CA LEU A 12 11.20 -2.17 -4.04
C LEU A 12 10.03 -1.20 -4.17
N ASN A 13 9.97 -0.54 -5.32
CA ASN A 13 8.79 0.23 -5.72
C ASN A 13 7.98 -0.45 -6.83
N THR A 14 8.48 -1.54 -7.42
CA THR A 14 7.77 -2.30 -8.43
C THR A 14 6.54 -2.97 -7.83
N VAL A 15 5.44 -2.97 -8.57
CA VAL A 15 4.18 -3.59 -8.17
C VAL A 15 3.72 -4.55 -9.26
N GLU A 16 3.19 -5.70 -8.84
CA GLU A 16 2.65 -6.72 -9.73
C GLU A 16 1.19 -7.03 -9.37
N CYS A 17 0.34 -7.18 -10.39
CA CYS A 17 -1.04 -7.60 -10.27
C CYS A 17 -1.19 -9.05 -10.76
N TYR A 18 -1.91 -9.87 -10.00
CA TYR A 18 -2.19 -11.26 -10.37
C TYR A 18 -3.58 -11.37 -11.01
N ASP A 19 -3.63 -11.88 -12.23
CA ASP A 19 -4.88 -12.23 -12.91
C ASP A 19 -5.14 -13.75 -12.78
N PRO A 20 -6.19 -14.15 -12.05
CA PRO A 20 -6.53 -15.55 -11.86
C PRO A 20 -7.09 -16.23 -13.13
N THR A 21 -7.59 -15.47 -14.11
CA THR A 21 -8.20 -16.02 -15.33
C THR A 21 -7.14 -16.62 -16.26
N VAL A 22 -5.96 -16.00 -16.30
CA VAL A 22 -4.81 -16.45 -17.09
C VAL A 22 -3.69 -17.03 -16.22
N ASN A 23 -3.86 -17.02 -14.89
CA ASN A 23 -2.90 -17.51 -13.90
C ASN A 23 -1.51 -16.91 -14.10
N ARG A 24 -1.44 -15.57 -14.19
CA ARG A 24 -0.19 -14.84 -14.43
C ARG A 24 -0.13 -13.56 -13.62
N TRP A 25 1.11 -13.16 -13.36
CA TRP A 25 1.45 -11.85 -12.81
C TRP A 25 1.77 -10.89 -13.94
N PHE A 26 1.33 -9.65 -13.78
CA PHE A 26 1.59 -8.54 -14.69
C PHE A 26 2.21 -7.39 -13.91
N SER A 27 3.22 -6.74 -14.47
CA SER A 27 3.73 -5.49 -13.90
C SER A 27 2.69 -4.40 -14.10
N ILE A 28 2.42 -3.62 -13.05
CA ILE A 28 1.62 -2.40 -13.08
C ILE A 28 2.49 -1.21 -12.71
N ALA A 29 1.93 0.00 -12.68
CA ALA A 29 2.71 1.18 -12.33
C ALA A 29 3.42 1.02 -10.96
N PRO A 30 4.70 1.41 -10.89
CA PRO A 30 5.45 1.35 -9.65
C PRO A 30 5.00 2.46 -8.68
N MET A 31 5.16 2.20 -7.39
CA MET A 31 5.06 3.23 -6.35
C MET A 31 6.11 4.34 -6.58
N LYS A 32 5.82 5.55 -6.08
CA LYS A 32 6.73 6.69 -6.12
C LYS A 32 7.92 6.52 -5.19
N VAL A 33 7.76 5.78 -4.09
CA VAL A 33 8.83 5.46 -3.15
C VAL A 33 8.96 3.95 -3.02
N ALA A 34 10.20 3.46 -2.94
CA ALA A 34 10.48 2.07 -2.64
C ALA A 34 10.17 1.76 -1.17
N ARG A 35 9.46 0.66 -0.92
CA ARG A 35 8.96 0.31 0.41
C ARG A 35 9.17 -1.18 0.69
N LYS A 36 9.53 -1.51 1.93
CA LYS A 36 9.39 -2.87 2.50
C LYS A 36 8.71 -2.81 3.86
N GLY A 37 8.12 -3.92 4.29
CA GLY A 37 7.39 -4.00 5.56
C GLY A 37 6.19 -3.05 5.65
N LEU A 38 5.65 -2.58 4.51
CA LEU A 38 4.45 -1.76 4.45
C LEU A 38 3.18 -2.58 4.73
N SER A 39 2.09 -1.89 5.07
CA SER A 39 0.74 -2.45 5.04
C SER A 39 0.01 -2.03 3.77
N VAL A 40 -0.96 -2.84 3.34
CA VAL A 40 -1.84 -2.53 2.22
C VAL A 40 -3.29 -2.74 2.60
N VAL A 41 -4.18 -1.82 2.22
CA VAL A 41 -5.64 -1.98 2.33
C VAL A 41 -6.32 -1.54 1.04
N ALA A 42 -7.49 -2.11 0.76
CA ALA A 42 -8.35 -1.68 -0.33
C ALA A 42 -9.61 -1.03 0.25
N TYR A 43 -9.96 0.16 -0.25
CA TYR A 43 -11.17 0.88 0.14
C TYR A 43 -11.60 1.80 -1.00
N ASP A 44 -12.90 1.86 -1.26
CA ASP A 44 -13.51 2.76 -2.25
C ASP A 44 -12.83 2.72 -3.63
N ASN A 45 -12.62 1.50 -4.14
CA ASN A 45 -11.97 1.24 -5.43
C ASN A 45 -10.52 1.75 -5.57
N VAL A 46 -9.85 1.96 -4.43
CA VAL A 46 -8.46 2.42 -4.34
C VAL A 46 -7.65 1.48 -3.44
N ILE A 47 -6.38 1.28 -3.77
CA ILE A 47 -5.43 0.54 -2.94
C ILE A 47 -4.51 1.52 -2.23
N TYR A 48 -4.34 1.35 -0.93
CA TYR A 48 -3.50 2.21 -0.09
C TYR A 48 -2.25 1.45 0.32
N ALA A 49 -1.09 1.95 -0.06
CA ALA A 49 0.22 1.52 0.45
C ALA A 49 0.60 2.41 1.65
N ILE A 50 0.64 1.83 2.84
CA ILE A 50 0.76 2.55 4.10
C ILE A 50 2.14 2.31 4.71
N SER A 51 2.90 3.39 4.89
CA SER A 51 4.12 3.39 5.71
C SER A 51 5.17 2.39 5.16
N GLY A 52 5.90 1.67 6.02
CA GLY A 52 7.02 0.80 5.68
C GLY A 52 8.36 1.47 5.93
N GLU A 53 9.41 0.95 5.31
CA GLU A 53 10.73 1.55 5.29
C GLU A 53 11.30 1.55 3.87
N ASN A 54 12.14 2.54 3.58
CA ASN A 54 13.06 2.51 2.46
C ASN A 54 14.49 2.25 2.96
N ASP A 55 15.49 2.32 2.08
CA ASP A 55 16.87 2.04 2.47
C ASP A 55 17.49 3.10 3.42
N SER A 56 16.80 4.22 3.65
CA SER A 56 17.27 5.34 4.47
C SER A 56 16.50 5.53 5.78
N THR A 57 15.19 5.26 5.79
CA THR A 57 14.32 5.63 6.91
C THR A 57 12.98 4.89 6.92
N THR A 58 12.31 4.94 8.07
CA THR A 58 10.91 4.55 8.20
C THR A 58 10.01 5.62 7.59
N LEU A 59 9.12 5.22 6.71
CA LEU A 59 8.23 6.11 6.01
C LEU A 59 6.99 6.40 6.85
N CYS A 60 6.53 7.64 6.87
CA CYS A 60 5.21 8.00 7.36
C CYS A 60 4.20 8.24 6.23
N SER A 61 4.65 8.32 4.97
CA SER A 61 3.80 8.59 3.81
C SER A 61 2.90 7.41 3.44
N MET A 62 1.72 7.73 2.94
CA MET A 62 0.85 6.81 2.20
C MET A 62 0.87 7.14 0.72
N GLU A 63 0.71 6.10 -0.09
CA GLU A 63 0.42 6.22 -1.52
C GLU A 63 -0.88 5.51 -1.84
N VAL A 64 -1.60 6.02 -2.82
CA VAL A 64 -2.84 5.46 -3.32
C VAL A 64 -2.68 5.05 -4.78
N TYR A 65 -3.11 3.84 -5.12
CA TYR A 65 -3.15 3.36 -6.48
C TYR A 65 -4.56 3.47 -7.05
N ARG A 66 -4.66 4.11 -8.21
CA ARG A 66 -5.88 4.26 -9.00
C ARG A 66 -5.81 3.34 -10.20
N GLU A 67 -6.70 2.35 -10.25
CA GLU A 67 -6.72 1.34 -11.32
C GLU A 67 -7.13 1.93 -12.68
N ASP A 68 -8.00 2.95 -12.67
CA ASP A 68 -8.45 3.65 -13.88
C ASP A 68 -7.33 4.42 -14.58
N ALA A 69 -6.34 4.88 -13.81
CA ALA A 69 -5.18 5.60 -14.32
C ALA A 69 -3.92 4.72 -14.47
N ASP A 70 -3.87 3.56 -13.80
CA ASP A 70 -2.63 2.81 -13.55
C ASP A 70 -1.55 3.74 -12.98
N GLU A 71 -1.87 4.45 -11.89
CA GLU A 71 -0.95 5.40 -11.27
C GLU A 71 -1.00 5.37 -9.74
N TRP A 72 0.16 5.60 -9.13
CA TRP A 72 0.29 5.85 -7.71
C TRP A 72 0.38 7.35 -7.42
N GLU A 73 -0.28 7.83 -6.37
CA GLU A 73 -0.21 9.22 -5.92
C GLU A 73 0.06 9.28 -4.41
N PHE A 74 0.77 10.31 -3.95
CA PHE A 74 0.88 10.54 -2.50
C PHE A 74 -0.47 10.96 -1.91
N SER A 75 -0.77 10.43 -0.73
CA SER A 75 -1.99 10.75 0.01
C SER A 75 -1.63 11.30 1.39
N ALA A 76 -2.24 10.78 2.46
CA ALA A 76 -2.01 11.20 3.83
C ALA A 76 -0.65 10.74 4.39
N TYR A 77 -0.34 11.20 5.61
CA TYR A 77 0.85 10.81 6.36
C TYR A 77 0.43 10.33 7.76
N LEU A 78 1.06 9.28 8.25
CA LEU A 78 1.02 8.90 9.65
C LEU A 78 1.81 9.91 10.49
N GLN A 79 1.41 10.10 11.74
CA GLN A 79 2.19 10.91 12.70
C GLN A 79 3.54 10.26 13.03
N THR A 80 3.64 8.95 12.94
CA THR A 80 4.86 8.19 13.18
C THR A 80 4.91 7.01 12.23
N GLY A 81 6.03 6.87 11.53
CA GLY A 81 6.26 5.74 10.62
C GLY A 81 6.30 4.40 11.36
N ARG A 82 5.77 3.37 10.71
CA ARG A 82 5.70 1.98 11.19
C ARG A 82 6.12 1.02 10.08
N LYS A 83 6.66 -0.14 10.45
CA LYS A 83 6.98 -1.26 9.56
C LYS A 83 6.52 -2.58 10.19
N GLU A 84 6.37 -3.61 9.36
CA GLU A 84 5.99 -4.97 9.78
C GLU A 84 4.68 -5.01 10.58
N PHE A 85 3.73 -4.16 10.21
CA PHE A 85 2.43 -4.05 10.85
C PHE A 85 1.31 -4.53 9.93
N GLY A 86 0.13 -4.78 10.51
CA GLY A 86 -1.11 -5.05 9.77
C GLY A 86 -2.06 -3.85 9.82
N ALA A 87 -2.83 -3.67 8.75
CA ALA A 87 -3.88 -2.67 8.66
C ALA A 87 -5.17 -3.32 8.16
N ALA A 88 -6.31 -2.79 8.61
CA ALA A 88 -7.63 -3.23 8.18
C ALA A 88 -8.57 -2.03 8.11
N VAL A 89 -9.52 -2.09 7.18
CA VAL A 89 -10.58 -1.08 7.06
C VAL A 89 -11.81 -1.61 7.78
N VAL A 90 -12.31 -0.84 8.75
CA VAL A 90 -13.52 -1.16 9.50
C VAL A 90 -14.55 -0.07 9.22
N PRO A 91 -15.68 -0.41 8.55
CA PRO A 91 -16.78 0.53 8.40
C PRO A 91 -17.32 0.91 9.78
N VAL A 92 -17.29 2.20 10.11
CA VAL A 92 -17.88 2.72 11.34
C VAL A 92 -19.20 3.40 10.96
N SER A 93 -20.32 2.88 11.48
CA SER A 93 -21.57 3.62 11.47
C SER A 93 -21.39 4.90 12.32
N ILE A 94 -21.72 6.07 11.77
CA ILE A 94 -21.57 7.38 12.45
C ILE A 94 -22.21 7.39 13.85
N ASP A 95 -23.23 6.57 14.09
CA ASP A 95 -23.89 6.36 15.39
C ASP A 95 -22.96 5.83 16.52
N GLN A 96 -21.79 5.29 16.18
CA GLN A 96 -20.80 4.81 17.15
C GLN A 96 -19.77 5.89 17.51
N LEU A 97 -19.58 6.90 16.67
CA LEU A 97 -18.64 8.01 16.90
C LEU A 97 -19.22 9.07 17.84
N SER A 98 -20.55 9.17 17.96
CA SER A 98 -21.20 10.08 18.91
C SER A 98 -21.19 9.58 20.36
N LYS A 99 -20.57 8.42 20.64
CA LYS A 99 -20.48 7.79 21.97
C LYS A 99 -19.05 7.71 22.51
N MET A 100 -18.08 8.31 21.81
CA MET A 100 -16.69 8.44 22.25
C MET A 100 -16.40 9.85 22.73
#